data_AF-A0A0F0CII1-F1
#
_entry.id   AF-A0A0F0CII1-F1
#
_cell.length_a   1.000
_cell.length_b   1.000
_cell.length_c   1.000
_cell.angle_alpha   90.00
_cell.angle_beta   90.00
_cell.angle_gamma   90.00
#
_symmetry.space_group_name_H-M   'P 1'
#
loop_
_entity.id
_entity.type
_entity.pdbx_description
1 polymer ?
#
loop_
_entity_poly.entity_id
_entity_poly.type
_entity_poly.pdbx_seq_one_letter_code
_entity_poly.pdbx_strand_id
1 'polypeptide(L)'
;MATWNPWHGCRKVSPGCLNCYVYRRDAEVGKDSSFIARTSSFDLPVKRNRKGIYKLQPDEGAVYTCMTSDFFVEEADEWRPEAWKMIRERDDLHFVIITKRIHRFQVGLPKDWEEG
;
A
#
# COMPACT_ATOMS: atom_id res chain seq x y z
N MET A 1 -0.58 -6.01 14.72
CA MET A 1 -0.48 -4.87 13.79
C MET A 1 -0.81 -5.36 12.40
N ALA A 2 -1.94 -4.92 11.85
CA ALA A 2 -2.35 -5.29 10.51
C ALA A 2 -1.47 -4.59 9.46
N THR A 3 -1.17 -5.26 8.36
CA THR A 3 -0.37 -4.70 7.26
C THR A 3 -1.00 -5.08 5.93
N TRP A 4 -1.10 -4.11 5.03
CA TRP A 4 -1.58 -4.30 3.68
C TRP A 4 -0.53 -3.81 2.67
N ASN A 5 -0.01 -4.73 1.85
CA ASN A 5 0.98 -4.42 0.82
C ASN A 5 0.38 -4.68 -0.57
N PRO A 6 -0.49 -3.81 -1.10
CA PRO A 6 -1.19 -4.08 -2.36
C PRO A 6 -0.24 -4.25 -3.55
N TRP A 7 0.91 -3.59 -3.50
CA TRP A 7 2.05 -3.78 -4.38
C TRP A 7 3.35 -3.82 -3.57
N HIS A 8 4.39 -4.35 -4.21
CA HIS A 8 5.73 -4.47 -3.67
C HIS A 8 6.72 -3.81 -4.62
N GLY A 9 7.84 -3.32 -4.09
CA GLY A 9 8.91 -2.67 -4.84
C GLY A 9 8.79 -1.15 -4.82
N CYS A 10 9.87 -0.46 -5.17
CA CYS A 10 9.94 1.00 -5.18
C CYS A 10 11.07 1.52 -6.09
N ARG A 11 11.14 2.85 -6.22
CA ARG A 11 12.26 3.60 -6.79
C ARG A 11 12.90 4.48 -5.72
N LYS A 12 14.22 4.45 -5.55
CA LYS A 12 14.90 5.38 -4.61
C LYS A 12 14.79 6.82 -5.13
N VAL A 13 14.29 7.75 -4.32
CA VAL A 13 14.06 9.15 -4.73
C VAL A 13 14.64 10.21 -3.80
N SER A 14 15.28 9.80 -2.71
CA SER A 14 15.95 10.73 -1.79
C SER A 14 17.13 10.06 -1.09
N PRO A 15 18.05 10.83 -0.49
CA PRO A 15 19.10 10.29 0.38
C PRO A 15 18.55 9.41 1.51
N GLY A 16 17.32 9.68 1.98
CA GLY A 16 16.63 8.84 2.96
C GLY A 16 16.28 7.43 2.47
N CYS A 17 16.50 7.10 1.20
CA CYS A 17 16.36 5.75 0.65
C CYS A 17 17.66 4.94 0.70
N LEU A 18 18.79 5.54 1.08
CA LEU A 18 20.12 4.90 1.06
C LEU A 18 20.11 3.58 1.84
N ASN A 19 19.56 3.60 3.06
CA ASN A 19 19.53 2.47 3.98
C ASN A 19 18.16 1.74 4.04
N CYS A 20 17.38 1.81 2.97
CA CYS A 20 16.04 1.21 2.92
C CYS A 20 16.09 -0.30 3.19
N TYR A 21 15.34 -0.76 4.20
CA TYR A 21 15.33 -2.18 4.60
C TYR A 21 14.74 -3.09 3.53
N VAL A 22 13.79 -2.61 2.72
CA VAL A 22 13.16 -3.40 1.65
C VAL A 22 14.22 -3.87 0.64
N TYR A 23 15.03 -2.94 0.13
CA TYR A 23 16.16 -3.24 -0.75
C TYR A 23 17.17 -4.21 -0.13
N ARG A 24 17.45 -4.06 1.17
CA ARG A 24 18.37 -4.95 1.87
C ARG A 24 17.81 -6.38 1.97
N ARG A 25 16.55 -6.51 2.40
CA ARG A 25 15.86 -7.80 2.60
C ARG A 25 15.62 -8.54 1.29
N ASP A 26 15.20 -7.84 0.24
CA ASP A 26 14.98 -8.46 -1.06
C ASP A 26 16.31 -8.95 -1.66
N ALA A 27 17.40 -8.18 -1.53
CA ALA A 27 18.72 -8.59 -2.03
C ALA A 27 19.23 -9.88 -1.35
N GLU A 28 18.95 -10.10 -0.06
CA GLU A 28 19.34 -11.32 0.66
C GLU A 28 18.66 -12.58 0.14
N VAL A 29 17.51 -12.45 -0.53
CA VAL A 29 16.77 -13.56 -1.16
C VAL A 29 16.84 -13.51 -2.69
N GLY A 30 17.76 -12.72 -3.25
CA GLY A 30 17.99 -12.62 -4.70
C GLY A 30 16.88 -11.90 -5.47
N LYS A 31 16.07 -11.07 -4.80
CA LYS A 31 14.97 -10.31 -5.40
C LYS A 31 15.38 -8.86 -5.66
N ASP A 32 14.96 -8.31 -6.79
CA ASP A 32 15.15 -6.91 -7.12
C ASP A 32 13.93 -6.06 -6.70
N SER A 33 14.10 -5.23 -5.65
CA SER A 33 13.06 -4.29 -5.20
C SER A 33 12.74 -3.18 -6.21
N SER A 34 13.58 -2.99 -7.24
CA SER A 34 13.29 -2.04 -8.32
C SER A 34 12.18 -2.54 -9.24
N PHE A 35 11.84 -3.83 -9.19
CA PHE A 35 10.69 -4.37 -9.91
C PHE A 35 9.41 -4.15 -9.10
N ILE A 36 8.53 -3.27 -9.61
CA ILE A 36 7.24 -2.96 -8.96
C ILE A 36 6.13 -3.83 -9.54
N ALA A 37 5.41 -4.52 -8.66
CA ALA A 37 4.33 -5.42 -9.05
C ALA A 37 3.23 -5.48 -7.98
N ARG A 38 1.98 -5.72 -8.42
CA ARG A 38 0.88 -6.10 -7.52
C ARG A 38 1.22 -7.37 -6.76
N THR A 39 0.79 -7.44 -5.51
CA THR A 39 0.91 -8.66 -4.70
C THR A 39 -0.40 -9.44 -4.68
N SER A 40 -0.34 -10.69 -4.19
CA SER A 40 -1.53 -11.48 -3.89
C SER A 40 -2.39 -10.92 -2.75
N SER A 41 -1.92 -9.89 -2.05
CA SER A 41 -2.65 -9.19 -0.99
C SER A 41 -3.34 -7.92 -1.49
N PHE A 42 -3.38 -7.68 -2.80
CA PHE A 42 -4.06 -6.52 -3.39
C PHE A 42 -5.49 -6.34 -2.85
N ASP A 43 -6.26 -7.42 -2.79
CA ASP A 43 -7.66 -7.45 -2.38
C ASP A 43 -7.88 -7.59 -0.86
N LEU A 44 -6.82 -7.53 -0.03
CA LEU A 44 -6.88 -7.87 1.40
C LEU A 44 -7.95 -7.11 2.20
N PRO A 45 -8.17 -5.79 2.03
CA PRO A 45 -9.17 -5.06 2.81
C PRO A 45 -10.59 -5.58 2.62
N VAL A 46 -10.92 -6.07 1.41
CA VAL A 46 -12.25 -6.57 1.08
C VAL A 46 -12.34 -8.09 1.12
N LYS A 47 -11.21 -8.78 1.34
CA LYS A 47 -11.14 -10.24 1.39
C LYS A 47 -11.90 -10.76 2.60
N ARG A 48 -12.78 -11.73 2.38
CA ARG A 48 -13.57 -12.39 3.43
C ARG A 48 -13.11 -13.83 3.66
N ASN A 49 -13.35 -14.35 4.85
CA ASN A 49 -13.17 -15.76 5.19
C ASN A 49 -14.38 -16.59 4.73
N ARG A 50 -14.36 -17.91 4.96
CA ARG A 50 -15.46 -18.83 4.58
C ARG A 50 -16.80 -18.51 5.25
N LYS A 51 -16.80 -17.77 6.36
CA LYS A 51 -17.99 -17.32 7.08
C LYS A 51 -18.49 -15.96 6.61
N GLY A 52 -17.90 -15.38 5.57
CA GLY A 52 -18.28 -14.06 5.04
C GLY A 52 -17.74 -12.88 5.86
N ILE A 53 -16.91 -13.11 6.86
CA ILE A 53 -16.33 -12.06 7.72
C ILE A 53 -15.07 -11.52 7.04
N TYR A 54 -14.88 -10.20 7.02
CA TYR A 54 -13.66 -9.57 6.51
C TYR A 54 -12.42 -10.09 7.23
N LYS A 55 -11.30 -10.22 6.53
CA LYS A 55 -10.06 -10.70 7.15
C LYS A 55 -9.41 -9.66 8.06
N LEU A 56 -9.46 -8.39 7.67
CA LEU A 56 -8.99 -7.28 8.51
C LEU A 56 -10.13 -6.83 9.43
N GLN A 57 -9.86 -6.81 10.73
CA GLN A 57 -10.82 -6.40 11.75
C GLN A 57 -10.47 -5.03 12.35
N PRO A 58 -11.45 -4.17 12.65
CA PRO A 58 -11.20 -2.84 13.24
C PRO A 58 -10.50 -2.86 14.60
N ASP A 59 -10.68 -3.92 15.38
CA ASP A 59 -10.09 -4.09 16.72
C ASP A 59 -8.60 -4.48 16.68
N GLU A 60 -8.04 -4.82 15.51
CA GLU A 60 -6.61 -5.09 15.31
C GLU A 60 -5.73 -3.83 15.24
N GLY A 61 -6.37 -2.65 15.30
CA GLY A 61 -5.74 -1.34 15.23
C GLY A 61 -5.53 -0.84 13.80
N ALA A 62 -4.56 0.06 13.62
CA ALA A 62 -4.28 0.67 12.32
C ALA A 62 -3.75 -0.36 11.28
N VAL A 63 -4.18 -0.19 10.03
CA VAL A 63 -3.70 -0.95 8.87
C VAL A 63 -2.55 -0.20 8.22
N TYR A 64 -1.33 -0.67 8.45
CA TYR A 64 -0.14 -0.09 7.86
C TYR A 64 -0.04 -0.47 6.39
N THR A 65 -0.05 0.52 5.51
CA THR A 65 -0.18 0.33 4.07
C THR A 65 1.15 0.60 3.36
N CYS A 66 1.52 -0.26 2.41
CA CYS A 66 2.76 -0.16 1.63
C CYS A 66 4.05 -0.22 2.48
N MET A 67 4.11 -1.11 3.46
CA MET A 67 5.33 -1.40 4.22
C MET A 67 6.43 -2.11 3.40
N THR A 68 6.19 -2.43 2.13
CA THR A 68 7.22 -2.97 1.21
C THR A 68 7.25 -2.25 -0.14
N SER A 69 6.67 -1.05 -0.19
CA SER A 69 6.56 -0.22 -1.39
C SER A 69 6.35 1.25 -0.99
N ASP A 70 5.94 2.11 -1.93
CA ASP A 70 5.41 3.45 -1.62
C ASP A 70 4.03 3.55 -2.29
N PHE A 71 3.02 4.09 -1.60
CA PHE A 71 1.64 4.11 -2.12
C PHE A 71 1.50 5.00 -3.37
N PHE A 72 2.36 6.02 -3.49
CA PHE A 72 2.33 6.98 -4.59
C PHE A 72 3.37 6.68 -5.67
N VAL A 73 3.93 5.46 -5.71
CA VAL A 73 4.82 5.04 -6.81
C VAL A 73 4.06 5.07 -8.15
N GLU A 74 4.70 5.62 -9.17
CA GLU A 74 4.17 5.81 -10.53
C GLU A 74 3.55 4.54 -11.10
N GLU A 75 4.25 3.41 -10.98
CA GLU A 75 3.83 2.13 -11.53
C GLU A 75 2.52 1.59 -10.90
N ALA A 76 2.09 2.15 -9.76
CA ALA A 76 0.81 1.83 -9.14
C ALA A 76 -0.35 2.73 -9.60
N ASP A 77 -0.11 3.72 -10.47
CA ASP A 77 -1.14 4.68 -10.92
C ASP A 77 -2.38 3.95 -11.50
N GLU A 78 -2.19 2.84 -12.23
CA GLU A 78 -3.28 2.05 -12.81
C GLU A 78 -4.05 1.20 -11.78
N TRP A 79 -3.50 0.95 -10.59
CA TRP A 79 -4.11 0.07 -9.58
C TRP A 79 -4.63 0.85 -8.37
N ARG A 80 -4.11 2.06 -8.17
CA ARG A 80 -4.44 2.92 -7.04
C ARG A 80 -5.93 3.28 -6.96
N PRO A 81 -6.66 3.52 -8.08
CA PRO A 81 -8.11 3.77 -8.01
C PRO A 81 -8.87 2.64 -7.30
N GLU A 82 -8.53 1.38 -7.56
CA GLU A 82 -9.12 0.22 -6.88
C GLU A 82 -8.70 0.14 -5.41
N ALA A 83 -7.45 0.48 -5.09
CA ALA A 83 -7.00 0.59 -3.70
C ALA A 83 -7.81 1.64 -2.92
N TRP A 84 -8.08 2.80 -3.51
CA TRP A 84 -8.94 3.83 -2.90
C TRP A 84 -10.39 3.38 -2.72
N LYS A 85 -10.95 2.65 -3.70
CA LYS A 85 -12.28 2.04 -3.55
C LYS A 85 -12.34 1.09 -2.35
N MET A 86 -11.31 0.26 -2.17
CA MET A 86 -11.22 -0.65 -1.02
C MET A 86 -11.05 0.08 0.31
N ILE A 87 -10.28 1.17 0.34
CA ILE A 87 -10.15 2.03 1.53
C ILE A 87 -11.50 2.65 1.88
N ARG A 88 -12.26 3.12 0.88
CA ARG A 88 -13.59 3.70 1.09
C ARG A 88 -14.63 2.68 1.55
N GLU A 89 -14.63 1.48 0.97
CA GLU A 89 -15.51 0.39 1.41
C GLU A 89 -15.25 0.00 2.87
N ARG A 90 -14.00 0.16 3.32
CA ARG A 90 -13.56 -0.14 4.67
C ARG A 90 -13.35 1.13 5.50
N ASP A 91 -14.37 1.97 5.54
CA ASP A 91 -14.43 3.16 6.39
C ASP A 91 -14.38 2.84 7.90
N ASP A 92 -14.65 1.59 8.26
CA ASP A 92 -14.46 1.01 9.59
C ASP A 92 -12.98 0.79 9.98
N LEU A 93 -12.04 0.88 9.03
CA LEU A 93 -10.61 0.71 9.27
C LEU A 93 -9.85 2.04 9.25
N HIS A 94 -8.78 2.11 10.04
CA HIS A 94 -7.84 3.22 10.00
C HIS A 94 -6.59 2.86 9.20
N PHE A 95 -6.44 3.39 7.98
CA PHE A 95 -5.27 3.16 7.13
C PHE A 95 -4.16 4.18 7.39
N VAL A 96 -2.94 3.68 7.61
CA VAL A 96 -1.75 4.51 7.75
C VAL A 96 -0.89 4.37 6.51
N ILE A 97 -0.79 5.45 5.73
CA ILE A 97 0.02 5.54 4.52
C ILE A 97 1.20 6.46 4.79
N ILE A 98 2.41 5.93 4.69
CA ILE A 98 3.66 6.71 4.72
C ILE A 98 4.22 6.83 3.31
N THR A 99 4.72 8.01 2.94
CA THR A 99 5.29 8.23 1.61
C THR A 99 6.46 9.20 1.65
N LYS A 100 7.45 8.97 0.78
CA LYS A 100 8.51 9.95 0.46
C LYS A 100 8.21 10.72 -0.83
N ARG A 101 7.07 10.44 -1.48
CA ARG A 101 6.64 11.03 -2.75
C ARG A 101 5.56 12.08 -2.55
N ILE A 102 5.73 12.95 -1.54
CA ILE A 102 4.72 13.97 -1.22
C ILE A 102 4.41 14.90 -2.42
N HIS A 103 5.37 15.07 -3.33
CA HIS A 103 5.16 15.80 -4.59
C HIS A 103 4.11 15.17 -5.53
N ARG A 104 3.78 13.89 -5.36
CA ARG A 104 2.73 13.17 -6.09
C ARG A 104 1.40 13.11 -5.38
N PHE A 105 1.29 13.69 -4.18
CA PHE A 105 0.10 13.55 -3.35
C PHE A 105 -1.15 13.90 -4.14
N GLN A 106 -1.22 15.12 -4.69
CA GLN A 106 -2.36 15.63 -5.48
C GLN A 106 -2.68 14.81 -6.75
N VAL A 107 -1.69 14.14 -7.34
CA VAL A 107 -1.89 13.29 -8.53
C VAL A 107 -2.45 11.93 -8.16
N GLY A 108 -2.12 11.45 -6.96
CA GLY A 108 -2.48 10.11 -6.50
C GLY A 108 -3.77 10.02 -5.68
N LEU A 109 -4.53 11.12 -5.53
CA LEU A 109 -5.80 11.12 -4.80
C LEU A 109 -6.95 10.56 -5.64
N PRO A 110 -8.00 10.00 -5.02
CA PRO A 110 -9.25 9.71 -5.72
C PRO A 110 -9.90 11.02 -6.18
N LYS A 111 -10.75 10.94 -7.22
CA LYS A 111 -11.33 12.13 -7.87
C LYS A 111 -12.24 12.97 -6.96
N ASP A 112 -12.80 12.35 -5.94
CA ASP A 112 -13.74 12.88 -4.96
C ASP A 112 -13.08 13.06 -3.58
N TRP A 113 -11.76 13.26 -3.57
CA TRP A 113 -11.06 13.62 -2.35
C TRP A 113 -11.68 14.87 -1.71
N GLU A 114 -11.84 14.85 -0.38
CA GLU A 114 -12.60 15.81 0.47
C GLU A 114 -14.13 15.70 0.39
N GLU A 115 -14.71 15.23 -0.72
CA GLU A 115 -16.16 15.14 -0.91
C GLU A 115 -16.77 13.78 -0.50
N GLY A 116 -15.98 12.70 -0.54
CA GLY A 116 -16.40 11.33 -0.16
C GLY A 116 -16.94 10.49 -1.31
#